data_AF-A0A7W9CIX8-F1
#
_entry.id   AF-A0A7W9CIX8-F1
#
_cell.length_a   1.000
_cell.length_b   1.000
_cell.length_c   1.000
_cell.angle_alpha   90.00
_cell.angle_beta   90.00
_cell.angle_gamma   90.00
#
_symmetry.space_group_name_H-M   'P 1'
#
loop_
_entity.id
_entity.type
_entity.pdbx_description
1 polymer ?
#
loop_
_entity_poly.entity_id
_entity_poly.type
_entity_poly.pdbx_seq_one_letter_code
_entity_poly.pdbx_strand_id
1 'polypeptide(L)' 'MDPERQREIARKGGASVPSEKRSFSQDRSLAAQAGRKGGEASHGSRRPEDEANS' A
#
# COMPACT_ATOMS: atom_id res chain seq x y z
N MET A 1 -17.07 14.07 -0.50
CA MET A 1 -15.65 14.36 -0.22
C MET A 1 -15.00 14.64 -1.57
N ASP A 2 -14.19 15.68 -1.68
CA ASP A 2 -13.56 16.04 -2.96
C ASP A 2 -12.43 15.04 -3.32
N PRO A 3 -12.43 14.44 -4.53
CA PRO A 3 -11.37 13.51 -4.95
C PRO A 3 -9.96 14.10 -4.87
N GLU A 4 -9.81 15.41 -5.12
CA GLU A 4 -8.51 16.08 -5.01
C GLU A 4 -8.03 16.13 -3.56
N ARG A 5 -8.94 16.45 -2.65
CA ARG A 5 -8.65 16.48 -1.21
C ARG A 5 -8.29 15.09 -0.68
N GLN A 6 -8.93 14.03 -1.16
CA GLN A 6 -8.56 12.66 -0.82
C GLN A 6 -7.16 12.30 -1.31
N ARG A 7 -6.81 12.69 -2.54
CA ARG A 7 -5.44 12.51 -3.09
C ARG A 7 -4.40 13.29 -2.29
N GLU A 8 -4.72 14.51 -1.88
CA GLU A 8 -3.82 15.33 -1.07
C GLU A 8 -3.58 14.72 0.32
N ILE A 9 -4.64 14.21 0.96
CA ILE A 9 -4.54 13.48 2.24
C ILE A 9 -3.74 12.20 2.07
N ALA A 10 -3.98 11.41 1.02
CA ALA A 10 -3.22 10.19 0.75
C ALA A 10 -1.74 10.49 0.48
N ARG A 11 -1.44 11.56 -0.27
CA ARG A 11 -0.07 12.02 -0.57
C ARG A 11 0.66 12.52 0.67
N LYS A 12 -0.05 13.19 1.60
CA LYS A 12 0.49 13.61 2.91
C LYS A 12 0.47 12.48 3.95
N GLY A 13 -0.28 11.42 3.70
CA GLY A 13 -0.44 10.27 4.58
C GLY A 13 0.91 9.58 4.82
N GLY A 14 1.34 9.53 6.07
CA GLY A 14 2.64 8.97 6.47
C GLY A 14 3.81 9.95 6.42
N ALA A 15 3.67 11.13 5.81
CA ALA A 15 4.68 12.18 5.81
C ALA A 15 4.74 12.93 7.17
N SER A 16 3.60 13.05 7.86
CA SER A 16 3.49 13.68 9.19
C SER A 16 4.21 12.91 10.30
N VAL A 17 4.56 11.64 10.04
CA VAL A 17 5.26 10.80 11.00
C VAL A 17 6.75 10.83 10.64
N PRO A 18 7.63 11.33 11.54
CA PRO A 18 9.07 11.27 11.36
C PRO A 18 9.52 9.87 10.96
N SER A 19 10.53 9.75 10.10
CA SER A 19 11.01 8.46 9.55
C SER A 19 11.24 7.40 10.63
N GLU A 20 11.78 7.82 11.78
CA GLU A 20 12.07 7.00 12.97
C GLU A 20 10.82 6.47 13.68
N LYS A 21 9.69 7.17 13.55
CA LYS A 21 8.40 6.82 14.19
C LYS A 21 7.42 6.14 13.24
N ARG A 22 7.78 5.94 11.97
CA ARG A 22 6.92 5.23 11.01
C ARG A 22 6.79 3.78 11.47
N SER A 23 5.57 3.21 11.41
CA SER A 23 5.31 1.82 11.80
C SER A 23 6.20 0.82 11.05
N PHE A 24 6.57 1.15 9.81
CA PHE A 24 7.51 0.36 8.99
C PHE A 24 8.96 0.36 9.53
N SER A 25 9.38 1.40 10.25
CA SER A 25 10.72 1.53 10.84
C SER A 25 10.78 0.99 12.27
N GLN A 26 9.66 1.05 13.01
CA GLN A 26 9.61 0.64 14.42
C GLN A 26 9.52 -0.88 14.61
N ASP A 27 8.70 -1.57 13.81
CA ASP A 27 8.52 -3.01 13.93
C ASP A 27 8.69 -3.68 12.56
N ARG A 28 9.87 -4.27 12.39
CA ARG A 28 10.26 -4.96 11.16
C ARG A 28 9.40 -6.20 10.89
N SER A 29 8.88 -6.84 11.94
CA SER A 29 7.97 -8.00 11.81
C SER A 29 6.59 -7.56 11.33
N LEU A 30 6.04 -6.49 11.90
CA LEU A 30 4.77 -5.90 11.48
C LEU A 30 4.85 -5.43 10.02
N ALA A 31 5.94 -4.75 9.65
CA ALA A 31 6.22 -4.33 8.28
C ALA A 31 6.24 -5.51 7.30
N ALA A 32 6.94 -6.59 7.65
CA ALA A 32 7.01 -7.80 6.83
C ALA A 32 5.63 -8.47 6.67
N GLN A 33 4.84 -8.54 7.75
CA GLN A 33 3.47 -9.09 7.70
C GLN A 33 2.54 -8.25 6.82
N ALA A 34 2.56 -6.93 6.98
CA ALA A 34 1.77 -6.01 6.17
C ALA A 34 2.16 -6.08 4.68
N GLY A 35 3.47 -6.16 4.39
CA GLY A 35 3.99 -6.33 3.03
C GLY A 35 3.54 -7.63 2.38
N ARG A 36 3.61 -8.76 3.09
CA ARG A 36 3.12 -10.06 2.59
C ARG A 36 1.64 -10.00 2.23
N LYS A 37 0.80 -9.52 3.16
CA LYS A 37 -0.65 -9.41 2.95
C LYS A 37 -0.99 -8.47 1.79
N GLY A 38 -0.28 -7.35 1.66
CA GLY A 38 -0.44 -6.43 0.53
C GLY A 38 -0.10 -7.10 -0.81
N GLY A 39 1.01 -7.85 -0.84
CA GLY A 39 1.41 -8.64 -2.01
C GLY A 39 0.37 -9.69 -2.39
N GLU A 40 -0.15 -10.44 -1.42
CA GLU A 40 -1.22 -11.43 -1.64
C GLU A 40 -2.47 -10.79 -2.26
N ALA A 41 -2.90 -9.63 -1.76
CA ALA A 41 -4.04 -8.90 -2.30
C ALA A 41 -3.81 -8.37 -3.73
N SER A 42 -2.59 -7.91 -4.04
CA SER A 42 -2.21 -7.45 -5.38
C SER A 42 -1.98 -8.59 -6.37
N HIS A 43 -1.53 -9.76 -5.91
CA HIS A 43 -1.33 -10.93 -6.76
C HIS A 43 -2.63 -11.68 -7.05
N GLY A 44 -3.62 -11.65 -6.15
CA GLY A 44 -4.93 -12.25 -6.38
C GLY A 44 -5.84 -11.50 -7.38
N SER A 45 -5.41 -10.34 -7.88
CA SER A 45 -6.19 -9.50 -8.80
C SER A 45 -5.62 -9.40 -10.22
N ARG A 46 -4.55 -10.14 -10.55
CA ARG A 46 -4.25 -10.47 -11.96
C ARG A 46 -5.29 -11.48 -12.43
N ARG A 47 -6.40 -10.96 -12.95
CA ARG A 47 -7.40 -11.78 -13.64
C ARG A 47 -6.71 -12.49 -14.82
N PRO A 48 -7.00 -13.77 -15.09
CA PRO A 48 -6.58 -14.46 -16.30
C PRO A 48 -7.33 -13.98 -17.57
N GLU A 49 -7.75 -12.71 -17.63
CA GLU A 49 -8.46 -12.12 -18.78
C GLU A 49 -7.51 -11.57 -19.87
N ASP A 50 -6.20 -11.50 -19.61
CA ASP A 50 -5.18 -11.04 -20.58
C ASP A 50 -4.47 -12.20 -21.32
N GLU A 51 -4.71 -13.47 -20.94
CA GLU A 51 -4.03 -14.64 -21.55
C GLU A 51 -4.81 -15.23 -22.75
N ALA A 52 -6.00 -14.70 -23.06
CA ALA A 52 -6.86 -15.19 -24.15
C ALA A 52 -6.84 -14.31 -25.42
N ASN A 53 -5.93 -13.33 -25.53
CA ASN A 53 -5.89 -12.42 -26.69
C ASN A 53 -4.47 -12.00 -27.13
N SER A 54 -3.49 -12.90 -27.05
CA SER A 54 -2.18 -12.78 -27.73
C SER A 54 -1.91 -13.99 -28.61
#